data_AF-A0A346QX30-F1
#
_entry.id   AF-A0A346QX30-F1
#
_cell.length_a   1.000
_cell.length_b   1.000
_cell.length_c   1.000
_cell.angle_alpha   90.00
_cell.angle_beta   90.00
_cell.angle_gamma   90.00
#
_symmetry.space_group_name_H-M   'P 1'
#
loop_
_entity.id
_entity.type
_entity.pdbx_description
1 polymer ?
#
loop_
_entity_poly.entity_id
_entity_poly.type
_entity_poly.pdbx_seq_one_letter_code
_entity_poly.pdbx_strand_id
1 'polypeptide(L)'
;MAEKRDAERTRARLLDVAISEFAQHGYDGARVTRVVRAANVTARMLYHYFGDKEGLYVAVLDSVYAQIRDMSRPLIEALDALIARGVAEGAFLREHVDPLQLYVSIVAMSAHHINNLHTLSAVFGADLAAAEWIEARRAHTVAMVLRYVGAEPSDPLKR
;
A
#
# COMPACT_ATOMS: atom_id res chain seq x y z
N MET A 1 -36.34 -0.28 1.05
CA MET A 1 -35.23 -1.26 1.01
C MET A 1 -34.75 -1.52 -0.42
N ALA A 2 -35.65 -1.85 -1.38
CA ALA A 2 -35.27 -2.08 -2.79
C ALA A 2 -34.64 -0.86 -3.48
N GLU A 3 -35.24 0.33 -3.32
CA GLU A 3 -34.77 1.59 -3.95
C GLU A 3 -33.34 2.00 -3.52
N LYS A 4 -33.01 1.84 -2.23
CA LYS A 4 -31.64 2.09 -1.72
C LYS A 4 -30.62 1.12 -2.34
N ARG A 5 -30.98 -0.16 -2.45
CA ARG A 5 -30.14 -1.19 -3.05
C ARG A 5 -29.93 -0.94 -4.56
N ASP A 6 -30.90 -0.36 -5.24
CA ASP A 6 -30.79 0.00 -6.66
C ASP A 6 -29.89 1.22 -6.86
N ALA A 7 -29.97 2.21 -5.97
CA ALA A 7 -29.06 3.36 -5.95
C ALA A 7 -27.60 2.93 -5.71
N GLU A 8 -27.35 2.05 -4.74
CA GLU A 8 -26.02 1.53 -4.44
C GLU A 8 -25.42 0.76 -5.64
N ARG A 9 -26.21 -0.10 -6.31
CA ARG A 9 -25.77 -0.80 -7.52
C ARG A 9 -25.46 0.14 -8.68
N THR A 10 -26.24 1.21 -8.82
CA THR A 10 -26.01 2.22 -9.87
C THR A 10 -24.73 3.00 -9.61
N ARG A 11 -24.49 3.41 -8.35
CA ARG A 11 -23.25 4.07 -7.93
C ARG A 11 -22.03 3.17 -8.16
N ALA A 12 -22.11 1.89 -7.80
CA ALA A 12 -21.01 0.93 -7.99
C ALA A 12 -20.65 0.75 -9.47
N ARG A 13 -21.64 0.53 -10.34
CA ARG A 13 -21.43 0.45 -11.80
C ARG A 13 -20.74 1.68 -12.39
N LEU A 14 -21.17 2.87 -11.97
CA LEU A 14 -20.54 4.13 -12.39
C LEU A 14 -19.07 4.19 -11.99
N LEU A 15 -18.76 3.73 -10.77
CA LEU A 15 -17.43 3.74 -10.22
C LEU A 15 -16.50 2.73 -10.94
N ASP A 16 -16.97 1.51 -11.18
CA ASP A 16 -16.21 0.46 -11.89
C ASP A 16 -15.83 0.89 -13.32
N VAL A 17 -16.79 1.49 -14.03
CA VAL A 17 -16.56 2.01 -15.38
C VAL A 17 -15.61 3.22 -15.33
N ALA A 18 -15.78 4.11 -14.35
CA ALA A 18 -14.90 5.26 -14.19
C ALA A 18 -13.45 4.86 -13.88
N ILE A 19 -13.23 3.82 -13.06
CA ILE A 19 -11.88 3.26 -12.82
C ILE A 19 -11.22 2.90 -14.15
N SER A 20 -11.92 2.17 -15.01
CA SER A 20 -11.38 1.75 -16.32
C SER A 20 -11.12 2.95 -17.24
N GLU A 21 -12.04 3.92 -17.28
CA GLU A 21 -11.92 5.12 -18.10
C GLU A 21 -10.70 5.96 -17.72
N PHE A 22 -10.50 6.22 -16.41
CA PHE A 22 -9.37 7.00 -15.92
C PHE A 22 -8.04 6.26 -16.03
N ALA A 23 -8.02 4.95 -15.80
CA ALA A 23 -6.80 4.14 -15.95
C ALA A 23 -6.28 4.14 -17.40
N GLN A 24 -7.17 4.14 -18.39
CA GLN A 24 -6.80 4.10 -19.80
C GLN A 24 -6.44 5.47 -20.39
N HIS A 25 -7.08 6.55 -19.90
CA HIS A 25 -6.99 7.87 -20.56
C HIS A 25 -6.38 8.96 -19.67
N GLY A 26 -6.07 8.66 -18.41
CA GLY A 26 -5.66 9.65 -17.42
C GLY A 26 -6.79 10.62 -17.06
N TYR A 27 -6.49 11.56 -16.15
CA TYR A 27 -7.48 12.54 -15.70
C TYR A 27 -7.98 13.41 -16.87
N ASP A 28 -7.08 14.03 -17.64
CA ASP A 28 -7.46 14.96 -18.71
C ASP A 28 -8.18 14.28 -19.88
N GLY A 29 -7.70 13.09 -20.28
CA GLY A 29 -8.25 12.35 -21.40
C GLY A 29 -9.62 11.71 -21.12
N ALA A 30 -9.92 11.40 -19.86
CA ALA A 30 -11.18 10.78 -19.46
C ALA A 30 -12.42 11.67 -19.70
N ARG A 31 -13.55 11.06 -20.07
CA ARG A 31 -14.81 11.77 -20.36
C ARG A 31 -15.98 11.19 -19.58
N VAL A 32 -16.65 12.03 -18.80
CA VAL A 32 -17.90 11.73 -18.08
C VAL A 32 -18.96 11.11 -19.01
N THR A 33 -19.04 11.57 -20.25
CA THR A 33 -19.97 11.05 -21.26
C THR A 33 -19.69 9.59 -21.64
N ARG A 34 -18.42 9.16 -21.69
CA ARG A 34 -18.05 7.76 -21.92
C ARG A 34 -18.41 6.90 -20.72
N VAL A 35 -18.16 7.40 -19.50
CA VAL A 35 -18.52 6.70 -18.26
C VAL A 35 -20.01 6.42 -18.19
N VAL A 36 -20.86 7.43 -18.35
CA VAL A 36 -22.32 7.23 -18.23
C VAL A 36 -22.89 6.35 -19.33
N ARG A 37 -22.34 6.44 -20.55
CA ARG A 37 -22.72 5.56 -21.66
C ARG A 37 -22.37 4.10 -21.36
N ALA A 38 -21.13 3.84 -20.93
CA ALA A 38 -20.68 2.48 -20.62
C ALA A 38 -21.36 1.91 -19.36
N ALA A 39 -21.67 2.75 -18.38
CA ALA A 39 -22.44 2.35 -17.20
C ALA A 39 -23.96 2.22 -17.47
N ASN A 40 -24.45 2.58 -18.66
CA ASN A 40 -25.87 2.62 -19.03
C ASN A 40 -26.73 3.43 -18.02
N VAL A 41 -26.33 4.69 -17.78
CA VAL A 41 -27.02 5.65 -16.90
C VAL A 41 -27.01 7.04 -17.52
N THR A 42 -27.77 7.98 -16.95
CA THR A 42 -27.79 9.37 -17.41
C THR A 42 -26.68 10.21 -16.77
N ALA A 43 -26.25 11.27 -17.45
CA ALA A 43 -25.31 12.26 -16.88
C ALA A 43 -25.83 12.86 -15.57
N ARG A 44 -27.15 13.10 -15.46
CA ARG A 44 -27.81 13.58 -14.24
C ARG A 44 -27.55 12.65 -13.04
N MET A 45 -27.58 11.34 -13.24
CA MET A 45 -27.31 10.36 -12.18
C MET A 45 -25.86 10.40 -11.72
N LEU A 46 -24.90 10.55 -12.65
CA LEU A 46 -23.49 10.67 -12.29
C LEU A 46 -23.25 11.94 -11.46
N TYR A 47 -23.74 13.08 -11.92
CA TYR A 47 -23.60 14.34 -11.19
C TYR A 47 -24.34 14.33 -9.85
N HIS A 48 -25.45 13.60 -9.74
CA HIS A 48 -26.13 13.40 -8.46
C HIS A 48 -25.25 12.66 -7.43
N TYR A 49 -24.50 11.63 -7.85
CA TYR A 49 -23.65 10.85 -6.93
C TYR A 49 -22.27 11.46 -6.67
N PHE A 50 -21.69 12.11 -7.67
CA PHE A 50 -20.27 12.47 -7.67
C PHE A 50 -20.02 13.96 -7.88
N GLY A 51 -21.06 14.76 -8.10
CA GLY A 51 -20.96 16.22 -8.29
C GLY A 51 -20.46 16.61 -9.67
N ASP A 52 -19.20 16.27 -9.97
CA ASP A 52 -18.52 16.60 -11.21
C ASP A 52 -17.47 15.53 -11.60
N LYS A 53 -16.59 15.85 -12.55
CA LYS A 53 -15.52 14.94 -12.99
C LYS A 53 -14.44 14.77 -11.91
N GLU A 54 -14.14 15.81 -11.14
CA GLU A 54 -13.13 15.77 -10.08
C GLU A 54 -13.64 14.92 -8.91
N GLY A 55 -14.88 15.13 -8.48
CA GLY A 55 -15.52 14.31 -7.44
C GLY A 55 -15.65 12.84 -7.86
N LEU A 56 -15.91 12.56 -9.15
CA LEU A 56 -15.84 11.20 -9.67
C LEU A 56 -14.42 10.62 -9.59
N TYR A 57 -13.40 11.41 -9.93
CA TYR A 57 -12.01 10.98 -9.89
C TYR A 57 -11.53 10.70 -8.46
N VAL A 58 -11.86 11.57 -7.51
CA VAL A 58 -11.58 11.36 -6.07
C VAL A 58 -12.25 10.08 -5.59
N ALA A 59 -13.52 9.86 -5.92
CA ALA A 59 -14.23 8.63 -5.55
C ALA A 59 -13.56 7.38 -6.13
N VAL A 60 -13.04 7.46 -7.36
CA VAL A 60 -12.25 6.39 -7.99
C VAL A 60 -10.98 6.12 -7.20
N LEU A 61 -10.20 7.16 -6.87
CA LEU A 61 -8.98 7.02 -6.06
C LEU A 61 -9.28 6.41 -4.69
N ASP A 62 -10.30 6.89 -3.99
CA ASP A 62 -10.71 6.37 -2.69
C ASP A 62 -11.06 4.88 -2.75
N SER A 63 -11.77 4.46 -3.80
CA SER A 63 -12.13 3.06 -4.03
C SER A 63 -10.90 2.20 -4.27
N VAL A 64 -9.99 2.64 -5.14
CA VAL A 64 -8.77 1.91 -5.45
C VAL A 64 -7.87 1.82 -4.21
N TYR A 65 -7.69 2.90 -3.46
CA TYR A 65 -6.92 2.87 -2.23
C TYR A 65 -7.57 2.02 -1.13
N ALA A 66 -8.90 1.98 -1.05
CA ALA A 66 -9.59 1.06 -0.14
C ALA A 66 -9.29 -0.41 -0.50
N GLN A 67 -9.36 -0.76 -1.78
CA GLN A 67 -9.02 -2.11 -2.26
C GLN A 67 -7.55 -2.47 -1.93
N ILE A 68 -6.61 -1.54 -2.15
CA ILE A 68 -5.19 -1.75 -1.82
C ILE A 68 -5.00 -1.94 -0.30
N ARG A 69 -5.68 -1.13 0.54
CA ARG A 69 -5.64 -1.31 2.00
C ARG A 69 -6.17 -2.68 2.40
N ASP A 70 -7.24 -3.13 1.77
CA ASP A 70 -7.87 -4.41 2.06
C ASP A 70 -6.96 -5.58 1.65
N MET A 71 -6.28 -5.48 0.51
CA MET A 71 -5.25 -6.42 0.09
C MET A 71 -4.03 -6.43 1.01
N SER A 72 -3.69 -5.29 1.62
CA SER A 72 -2.49 -5.14 2.46
C SER A 72 -2.73 -5.56 3.91
N ARG A 73 -3.99 -5.58 4.38
CA ARG A 73 -4.33 -5.88 5.77
C ARG A 73 -3.89 -7.27 6.26
N PRO A 74 -4.06 -8.37 5.50
CA PRO A 74 -3.59 -9.69 5.94
C PRO A 74 -2.08 -9.74 6.24
N LEU A 75 -1.28 -8.96 5.52
CA LEU A 75 0.16 -8.87 5.77
C LEU A 75 0.46 -8.24 7.13
N ILE A 76 -0.21 -7.14 7.46
CA ILE A 76 -0.03 -6.43 8.74
C ILE A 76 -0.54 -7.29 9.90
N GLU A 77 -1.68 -7.96 9.74
CA GLU A 77 -2.23 -8.90 10.73
C GLU A 77 -1.29 -10.09 10.97
N ALA A 78 -0.66 -10.62 9.91
CA ALA A 78 0.32 -11.70 10.04
C ALA A 78 1.58 -11.24 10.78
N LEU A 79 2.05 -10.01 10.54
CA LEU A 79 3.18 -9.42 11.27
C LEU A 79 2.84 -9.20 12.75
N ASP A 80 1.65 -8.69 13.05
CA ASP A 80 1.18 -8.52 14.43
C ASP A 80 1.16 -9.86 15.18
N ALA A 81 0.59 -10.90 14.56
CA ALA A 81 0.57 -12.23 15.13
C ALA A 81 1.98 -12.83 15.31
N LEU A 82 2.92 -12.55 14.41
CA LEU A 82 4.32 -12.98 14.53
C LEU A 82 5.03 -12.28 15.70
N ILE A 83 4.82 -10.97 15.85
CA ILE A 83 5.36 -10.19 16.97
C ILE A 83 4.81 -10.73 18.29
N ALA A 84 3.50 -10.89 18.39
CA ALA A 84 2.85 -11.39 19.61
C ALA A 84 3.37 -12.77 20.02
N ARG A 85 3.57 -13.69 19.05
CA ARG A 85 4.19 -14.99 19.32
C ARG A 85 5.62 -14.87 19.82
N GLY A 86 6.45 -14.06 19.18
CA GLY A 86 7.84 -13.89 19.60
C GLY A 86 7.95 -13.27 20.99
N VAL A 87 7.06 -12.37 21.39
CA VAL A 87 6.97 -11.85 22.76
C VAL A 87 6.55 -12.94 23.74
N ALA A 88 5.49 -13.71 23.43
CA ALA A 88 5.01 -14.79 24.29
C ALA A 88 6.04 -15.91 24.52
N GLU A 89 6.89 -16.18 23.51
CA GLU A 89 7.97 -17.16 23.58
C GLU A 89 9.25 -16.61 24.24
N GLY A 90 9.29 -15.32 24.60
CA GLY A 90 10.49 -14.67 25.13
C GLY A 90 11.61 -14.46 24.09
N ALA A 91 11.30 -14.65 22.80
CA ALA A 91 12.22 -14.43 21.69
C ALA A 91 12.35 -12.93 21.33
N PHE A 92 11.31 -12.14 21.55
CA PHE A 92 11.29 -10.68 21.37
C PHE A 92 11.13 -10.00 22.72
N LEU A 93 12.14 -9.22 23.12
CA LEU A 93 12.16 -8.54 24.41
C LEU A 93 11.38 -7.22 24.38
N ARG A 94 11.09 -6.68 23.19
CA ARG A 94 10.31 -5.46 23.06
C ARG A 94 8.81 -5.74 23.06
N GLU A 95 8.15 -5.40 24.16
CA GLU A 95 6.71 -5.64 24.38
C GLU A 95 5.79 -4.87 23.40
N HIS A 96 6.25 -3.72 22.89
CA HIS A 96 5.47 -2.88 21.98
C HIS A 96 6.22 -2.62 20.68
N VAL A 97 5.87 -3.39 19.65
CA VAL A 97 6.31 -3.17 18.27
C VAL A 97 5.07 -2.89 17.42
N ASP A 98 5.01 -1.70 16.83
CA ASP A 98 3.98 -1.37 15.84
C ASP A 98 4.25 -2.16 14.54
N PRO A 99 3.35 -3.05 14.10
CA PRO A 99 3.56 -3.90 12.91
C PRO A 99 3.70 -3.09 11.61
N LEU A 100 3.02 -1.95 11.51
CA LEU A 100 3.11 -1.08 10.34
C LEU A 100 4.46 -0.36 10.29
N GLN A 101 4.94 0.16 11.42
CA GLN A 101 6.28 0.77 11.50
C GLN A 101 7.38 -0.23 11.18
N LEU A 102 7.24 -1.46 11.68
CA LEU A 102 8.19 -2.54 11.39
C LEU A 102 8.17 -2.88 9.88
N TYR A 103 6.99 -3.04 9.29
CA TYR A 103 6.83 -3.29 7.85
C TYR A 103 7.50 -2.20 7.01
N VAL A 104 7.21 -0.93 7.29
CA VAL A 104 7.79 0.22 6.57
C VAL A 104 9.32 0.20 6.65
N SER A 105 9.87 -0.12 7.83
CA SER A 105 11.32 -0.23 8.03
C SER A 105 11.93 -1.38 7.21
N ILE A 106 11.32 -2.56 7.23
CA ILE A 106 11.76 -3.73 6.45
C ILE A 106 11.77 -3.41 4.96
N VAL A 107 10.69 -2.81 4.45
CA VAL A 107 10.56 -2.40 3.05
C VAL A 107 11.61 -1.36 2.69
N ALA A 108 11.79 -0.32 3.51
CA ALA A 108 12.79 0.73 3.24
C ALA A 108 14.21 0.14 3.14
N MET A 109 14.58 -0.76 4.06
CA MET A 109 15.89 -1.42 4.04
C MET A 109 16.08 -2.29 2.79
N SER A 110 15.03 -2.96 2.32
CA SER A 110 15.13 -3.93 1.23
C SER A 110 14.90 -3.30 -0.15
N ALA A 111 13.77 -2.60 -0.31
CA ALA A 111 13.33 -2.01 -1.57
C ALA A 111 14.24 -0.88 -2.05
N HIS A 112 14.85 -0.10 -1.14
CA HIS A 112 15.80 0.94 -1.57
C HIS A 112 16.97 0.33 -2.35
N HIS A 113 17.54 -0.76 -1.86
CA HIS A 113 18.62 -1.46 -2.54
C HIS A 113 18.14 -2.07 -3.87
N ILE A 114 17.00 -2.77 -3.88
CA ILE A 114 16.48 -3.43 -5.09
C ILE A 114 16.14 -2.42 -6.18
N ASN A 115 15.38 -1.37 -5.84
CA ASN A 115 14.89 -0.38 -6.81
C ASN A 115 16.02 0.50 -7.36
N ASN A 116 17.11 0.68 -6.60
CA ASN A 116 18.23 1.53 -6.99
C ASN A 116 19.52 0.74 -7.25
N LEU A 117 19.42 -0.58 -7.39
CA LEU A 117 20.54 -1.50 -7.56
C LEU A 117 21.57 -1.01 -8.57
N HIS A 118 21.10 -0.71 -9.78
CA HIS A 118 21.95 -0.27 -10.89
C HIS A 118 22.57 1.11 -10.64
N THR A 119 21.75 2.06 -10.14
CA THR A 119 22.23 3.40 -9.80
C THR A 119 23.31 3.36 -8.73
N LEU A 120 23.06 2.64 -7.63
CA LEU A 120 24.01 2.50 -6.53
C LEU A 120 25.28 1.78 -6.99
N SER A 121 25.17 0.75 -7.84
CA SER A 121 26.33 0.06 -8.39
C SER A 121 27.23 0.99 -9.20
N ALA A 122 26.63 1.83 -10.05
CA ALA A 122 27.36 2.82 -10.84
C ALA A 122 27.99 3.92 -9.95
N VAL A 123 27.25 4.42 -8.97
CA VAL A 123 27.71 5.50 -8.07
C VAL A 123 28.86 5.05 -7.19
N PHE A 124 28.80 3.84 -6.64
CA PHE A 124 29.77 3.34 -5.67
C PHE A 124 30.86 2.44 -6.27
N GLY A 125 30.80 2.15 -7.57
CA GLY A 125 31.82 1.37 -8.27
C GLY A 125 31.92 -0.08 -7.80
N ALA A 126 30.80 -0.67 -7.37
CA ALA A 126 30.71 -2.04 -6.88
C ALA A 126 29.52 -2.76 -7.52
N ASP A 127 29.66 -4.05 -7.84
CA ASP A 127 28.55 -4.85 -8.35
C ASP A 127 27.62 -5.24 -7.20
N LEU A 128 26.55 -4.46 -7.01
CA LEU A 128 25.58 -4.73 -5.95
C LEU A 128 24.55 -5.78 -6.39
N ALA A 129 24.62 -6.28 -7.63
CA ALA A 129 23.78 -7.38 -8.13
C ALA A 129 24.43 -8.76 -7.91
N ALA A 130 25.70 -8.78 -7.51
CA ALA A 130 26.41 -9.99 -7.17
C ALA A 130 25.69 -10.79 -6.08
N ALA A 131 25.66 -12.12 -6.22
CA ALA A 131 24.95 -13.00 -5.29
C ALA A 131 25.48 -12.87 -3.85
N GLU A 132 26.79 -12.71 -3.70
CA GLU A 132 27.46 -12.50 -2.43
C GLU A 132 27.02 -11.19 -1.76
N TRP A 133 26.86 -10.12 -2.55
CA TRP A 133 26.35 -8.85 -2.06
C TRP A 133 24.90 -8.97 -1.59
N ILE A 134 24.04 -9.59 -2.40
CA ILE A 134 22.63 -9.78 -2.07
C ILE A 134 22.48 -10.58 -0.77
N GLU A 135 23.25 -11.65 -0.59
CA GLU A 135 23.22 -12.45 0.64
C GLU A 135 23.72 -11.64 1.85
N ALA A 136 24.85 -10.92 1.71
CA ALA A 136 25.35 -10.05 2.76
C ALA A 136 24.34 -8.94 3.13
N ARG A 137 23.68 -8.35 2.14
CA ARG A 137 22.65 -7.32 2.34
C ARG A 137 21.44 -7.89 3.05
N ARG A 138 21.00 -9.10 2.70
CA ARG A 138 19.92 -9.83 3.38
C ARG A 138 20.28 -10.09 4.84
N ALA A 139 21.46 -10.66 5.10
CA ALA A 139 21.94 -10.93 6.45
C ALA A 139 21.99 -9.64 7.29
N HIS A 140 22.45 -8.54 6.71
CA HIS A 140 22.47 -7.22 7.37
C HIS A 140 21.06 -6.74 7.75
N THR A 141 20.08 -6.79 6.83
CA THR A 141 18.68 -6.42 7.14
C THR A 141 18.11 -7.28 8.25
N VAL A 142 18.28 -8.61 8.18
CA VAL A 142 17.78 -9.54 9.20
C VAL A 142 18.39 -9.21 10.57
N ALA A 143 19.70 -8.98 10.64
CA ALA A 143 20.37 -8.62 11.89
C ALA A 143 19.83 -7.31 12.49
N MET A 144 19.57 -6.29 11.66
CA MET A 144 18.99 -5.02 12.09
C MET A 144 17.58 -5.20 12.65
N VAL A 145 16.73 -5.98 11.97
CA VAL A 145 15.36 -6.27 12.42
C VAL A 145 15.36 -7.06 13.72
N LEU A 146 16.12 -8.16 13.80
CA LEU A 146 16.19 -9.01 14.99
C LEU A 146 16.73 -8.26 16.20
N ARG A 147 17.72 -7.37 16.03
CA ARG A 147 18.20 -6.51 17.11
C ARG A 147 17.16 -5.50 17.56
N TYR A 148 16.38 -4.93 16.63
CA TYR A 148 15.32 -3.99 16.99
C TYR A 148 14.23 -4.65 17.84
N VAL A 149 13.76 -5.84 17.46
CA VAL A 149 12.72 -6.57 18.21
C VAL A 149 13.25 -7.29 19.46
N GLY A 150 14.52 -7.67 19.45
CA GLY A 150 15.19 -8.37 20.55
C GLY A 150 15.87 -7.47 21.58
N ALA A 151 15.95 -6.15 21.37
CA ALA A 151 16.52 -5.22 22.33
C ALA A 151 15.44 -4.56 23.20
N GLU A 152 15.67 -4.57 24.51
CA GLU A 152 14.95 -3.73 25.47
C GLU A 152 14.98 -2.26 25.02
N PRO A 153 13.91 -1.48 25.25
CA PRO A 153 13.91 -0.05 24.94
C PRO A 153 15.00 0.67 25.72
N SER A 154 16.15 0.92 25.09
CA SER A 154 17.12 1.86 25.63
C SER A 154 16.57 3.27 25.41
N ASP A 155 16.36 4.03 26.48
CA ASP A 155 16.04 5.46 26.38
C ASP A 155 17.20 6.18 25.64
N PRO A 156 17.01 6.62 24.39
CA PRO A 156 18.09 7.19 23.60
C PRO A 156 18.48 8.60 24.07
N LEU A 157 17.73 9.19 25.02
CA LEU A 157 17.95 10.53 25.55
C LEU A 157 18.55 10.53 26.97
N LYS A 158 18.73 9.37 27.60
CA LYS A 158 19.52 9.25 28.82
C LYS A 158 21.00 9.07 28.46
N ARG A 159 21.69 10.19 28.26
CA ARG A 159 23.15 10.28 28.39
C ARG A 159 23.51 10.95 29.70
#